data_AF-Q4A683-F1
#
_entry.id   AF-Q4A683-F1
#
_cell.length_a   1.000
_cell.length_b   1.000
_cell.length_c   1.000
_cell.angle_alpha   90.00
_cell.angle_beta   90.00
_cell.angle_gamma   90.00
#
_symmetry.space_group_name_H-M   'P 1'
#
loop_
_entity.id
_entity.type
_entity.pdbx_description
1 polymer ?
#
loop_
_entity_poly.entity_id
_entity_poly.type
_entity_poly.pdbx_seq_one_letter_code
_entity_poly.pdbx_strand_id
1 'polypeptide(L)'
;MAFFTKSLKNTSNRWSYSWNIFKNKRIYFSLKEGLVFNLFSFLVLLVGIALVITTLPGFFHLTGNIPANASEEQIAALKALWEKNMFTYIWSVRGIAIFLFALSFGLNLFNLNQINKKVKKSLIWFDVKNNERYGLFVFVSFLLSFFAPLQYFWNLYHFQKKMHFRSFYDFENNLISLEDQKLSLFEKFSFYLKSPYFKSLFRFSVFDISIAAVLLGTFLIVSFITSFSALKLTGINLEYIFYITFAFVLRWFKGSILALLADFLNLLIKGAIGTYHWVYAIVPVFVVLISSAFFYFLEKWKKTTIVVGNVILLGALIAVIAVFSYQVGIKQVNEIRISTLFGIRNVSITIIIVFIVLSGIVFLTSLGISIYYLYISVKKDEDFKLDRKKDFAFRLIISFIIVTIIVVVARWLWGPYAYIRWFSWINGKPPRNPYELAIIPILLRSVFIIPFYTFLVVALMAPFFVLKKKYLDAKMHHLY
;
A
#
# COMPACT_ATOMS: atom_id res chain seq x y z
N MET A 1 -33.09 -3.29 -57.02
CA MET A 1 -31.79 -3.91 -56.65
C MET A 1 -30.57 -3.01 -56.91
N ALA A 2 -30.53 -2.18 -57.96
CA ALA A 2 -29.40 -1.26 -58.24
C ALA A 2 -29.23 -0.08 -57.25
N PHE A 3 -30.24 0.24 -56.43
CA PHE A 3 -30.16 1.32 -55.43
C PHE A 3 -29.50 0.89 -54.11
N PHE A 4 -29.44 -0.41 -53.82
CA PHE A 4 -28.84 -0.95 -52.59
C PHE A 4 -27.32 -1.12 -52.69
N THR A 5 -26.77 -1.30 -53.89
CA THR A 5 -25.33 -1.47 -54.09
C THR A 5 -24.54 -0.16 -54.00
N LYS A 6 -25.17 1.00 -54.23
CA LYS A 6 -24.52 2.31 -54.13
C LYS A 6 -24.35 2.79 -52.67
N SER A 7 -25.21 2.33 -51.76
CA SER A 7 -25.14 2.64 -50.32
C SER A 7 -24.01 1.89 -49.59
N LEU A 8 -23.72 0.65 -50.00
CA LEU A 8 -22.67 -0.17 -49.39
C LEU A 8 -21.25 0.26 -49.77
N LYS A 9 -21.07 0.99 -50.88
CA LYS A 9 -19.76 1.49 -51.30
C LYS A 9 -19.31 2.75 -50.53
N ASN A 10 -20.25 3.46 -49.90
CA ASN A 10 -19.95 4.68 -49.13
C ASN A 10 -19.71 4.42 -47.63
N THR A 11 -20.06 3.22 -47.13
CA THR A 11 -19.78 2.81 -45.75
C THR A 11 -18.38 2.22 -45.58
N SER A 12 -17.79 1.58 -46.61
CA SER A 12 -16.43 1.02 -46.52
C SER A 12 -15.34 2.08 -46.31
N ASN A 13 -15.51 3.30 -46.85
CA ASN A 13 -14.59 4.41 -46.64
C ASN A 13 -14.72 5.07 -45.25
N ARG A 14 -15.83 4.87 -44.53
CA ARG A 14 -15.96 5.32 -43.12
C ARG A 14 -15.19 4.40 -42.15
N TRP A 15 -15.01 3.13 -42.49
CA TRP A 15 -14.25 2.18 -41.67
C TRP A 15 -12.73 2.35 -41.79
N SER A 16 -12.21 2.90 -42.90
CA SER A 16 -10.77 3.16 -43.05
C SER A 16 -10.28 4.35 -42.21
N TYR A 17 -11.12 5.36 -41.98
CA TYR A 17 -10.83 6.47 -41.06
C TYR A 17 -10.83 6.03 -39.57
N SER A 18 -11.70 5.09 -39.20
CA SER A 18 -11.73 4.49 -37.85
C SER A 18 -10.47 3.68 -37.53
N TRP A 19 -9.89 3.00 -38.53
CA TRP A 19 -8.65 2.24 -38.35
C TRP A 19 -7.42 3.12 -38.09
N ASN A 20 -7.37 4.35 -38.62
CA ASN A 20 -6.28 5.30 -38.30
C ASN A 20 -6.38 5.87 -36.87
N ILE A 21 -7.59 5.96 -36.30
CA ILE A 21 -7.78 6.33 -34.89
C ILE A 21 -7.30 5.19 -33.95
N PHE A 22 -7.38 3.92 -34.37
CA PHE A 22 -6.83 2.79 -33.62
C PHE A 22 -5.30 2.72 -33.63
N LYS A 23 -4.62 3.28 -34.63
CA LYS A 23 -3.15 3.42 -34.64
C LYS A 23 -2.65 4.39 -33.55
N ASN A 24 -3.48 5.33 -33.12
CA ASN A 24 -3.18 6.29 -32.05
C ASN A 24 -3.32 5.72 -30.63
N LYS A 25 -3.88 4.50 -30.45
CA LYS A 25 -3.89 3.83 -29.13
C LYS A 25 -2.47 3.55 -28.60
N ARG A 26 -1.46 3.41 -29.47
CA ARG A 26 -0.05 3.24 -29.04
C ARG A 26 0.52 4.48 -28.37
N ILE A 27 0.15 5.68 -28.84
CA ILE A 27 0.62 6.96 -28.28
C ILE A 27 -0.07 7.22 -26.94
N TYR A 28 -1.37 6.95 -26.84
CA TYR A 28 -2.11 7.03 -25.57
C TYR A 28 -1.59 6.03 -24.52
N PHE A 29 -1.17 4.84 -24.93
CA PHE A 29 -0.62 3.84 -24.01
C PHE A 29 0.79 4.23 -23.51
N SER A 30 1.65 4.83 -24.35
CA SER A 30 2.98 5.27 -23.92
C SER A 30 2.93 6.52 -23.02
N LEU A 31 1.98 7.44 -23.27
CA LEU A 31 1.69 8.57 -22.39
C LEU A 31 1.23 8.09 -21.01
N LYS A 32 0.42 7.03 -20.95
CA LYS A 32 -0.08 6.46 -19.69
C LYS A 32 1.05 5.78 -18.88
N GLU A 33 1.97 5.09 -19.53
CA GLU A 33 3.14 4.48 -18.87
C GLU A 33 4.15 5.55 -18.38
N GLY A 34 4.41 6.59 -19.18
CA GLY A 34 5.24 7.72 -18.76
C GLY A 34 4.63 8.52 -17.60
N LEU A 35 3.31 8.70 -17.60
CA LEU A 35 2.60 9.42 -16.55
C LEU A 35 2.61 8.65 -15.21
N VAL A 36 2.45 7.32 -15.23
CA VAL A 36 2.59 6.47 -14.03
C VAL A 36 4.01 6.54 -13.47
N PHE A 37 5.02 6.57 -14.33
CA PHE A 37 6.42 6.67 -13.91
C PHE A 37 6.75 8.03 -13.31
N ASN A 38 6.30 9.12 -13.96
CA ASN A 38 6.48 10.47 -13.46
C ASN A 38 5.74 10.71 -12.14
N LEU A 39 4.54 10.14 -11.97
CA LEU A 39 3.81 10.13 -10.70
C LEU A 39 4.56 9.37 -9.61
N PHE A 40 5.20 8.25 -9.94
CA PHE A 40 6.00 7.48 -8.99
C PHE A 40 7.26 8.25 -8.56
N SER A 41 8.02 8.83 -9.49
CA SER A 41 9.18 9.69 -9.19
C SER A 41 8.77 10.92 -8.37
N PHE A 42 7.60 11.51 -8.67
CA PHE A 42 7.05 12.62 -7.91
C PHE A 42 6.63 12.21 -6.49
N LEU A 43 6.04 11.02 -6.31
CA LEU A 43 5.72 10.48 -4.99
C LEU A 43 6.99 10.21 -4.17
N VAL A 44 8.04 9.66 -4.77
CA VAL A 44 9.35 9.47 -4.12
C VAL A 44 9.95 10.82 -3.68
N LEU A 45 9.84 11.86 -4.51
CA LEU A 45 10.26 13.22 -4.16
C LEU A 45 9.43 13.79 -2.99
N LEU A 46 8.10 13.68 -3.04
CA LEU A 46 7.22 14.14 -1.97
C LEU A 46 7.49 13.42 -0.65
N VAL A 47 7.81 12.13 -0.70
CA VAL A 47 8.24 11.35 0.46
C VAL A 47 9.55 11.89 1.03
N GLY A 48 10.53 12.23 0.18
CA GLY A 48 11.77 12.86 0.62
C GLY A 48 11.53 14.21 1.30
N ILE A 49 10.69 15.04 0.70
CA ILE A 49 10.29 16.34 1.26
C ILE A 49 9.54 16.15 2.59
N ALA A 50 8.60 15.20 2.66
CA ALA A 50 7.86 14.90 3.88
C ALA A 50 8.78 14.43 5.00
N LEU A 51 9.76 13.56 4.71
CA LEU A 51 10.76 13.12 5.68
C LEU A 51 11.56 14.31 6.22
N VAL A 52 12.04 15.21 5.34
CA VAL A 52 12.75 16.45 5.74
C VAL A 52 11.86 17.37 6.59
N ILE A 53 10.57 17.50 6.25
CA ILE A 53 9.62 18.33 7.00
C ILE A 53 9.29 17.71 8.36
N THR A 54 9.13 16.39 8.46
CA THR A 54 8.83 15.72 9.74
C THR A 54 10.00 15.73 10.72
N THR A 55 11.22 15.93 10.24
CA THR A 55 12.41 16.03 11.09
C THR A 55 12.68 17.46 11.58
N LEU A 56 12.12 18.49 10.93
CA LEU A 56 12.25 19.91 11.29
C LEU A 56 11.69 20.30 12.68
N PRO A 57 10.54 19.77 13.16
CA PRO A 57 10.03 20.10 14.50
C PRO A 57 10.96 19.65 15.64
N GLY A 58 11.63 18.50 15.51
CA GLY A 58 12.63 18.03 16.48
C GLY A 58 13.85 18.96 16.53
N PHE A 59 14.19 19.59 15.40
CA PHE A 59 15.24 20.60 15.30
C PHE A 59 14.88 21.90 16.05
N PHE A 60 13.66 22.42 15.89
CA PHE A 60 13.21 23.63 16.60
C PHE A 60 12.98 23.44 18.10
N HIS A 61 12.59 22.23 18.52
CA HIS A 61 12.38 21.93 19.95
C HIS A 61 13.70 21.89 20.74
N LEU A 62 14.82 21.53 20.09
CA LEU A 62 16.15 21.56 20.69
C LEU A 62 16.71 22.98 20.88
N THR A 63 16.21 23.96 20.11
CA THR A 63 16.66 25.36 20.18
C THR A 63 15.83 26.24 21.14
N GLY A 64 14.65 25.78 21.56
CA GLY A 64 13.66 26.63 22.24
C GLY A 64 13.76 26.75 23.77
N ASN A 65 14.51 25.89 24.47
CA ASN A 65 14.50 25.82 25.93
C ASN A 65 15.90 25.98 26.54
N ILE A 66 16.56 27.10 26.30
CA ILE A 66 17.70 27.50 27.14
C ILE A 66 17.11 28.31 28.31
N PRO A 67 17.17 27.81 29.55
CA PRO A 67 16.69 28.57 30.69
C PRO A 67 17.52 29.86 30.81
N ALA A 68 16.85 30.99 31.05
CA ALA A 68 17.47 32.32 31.09
C ALA A 68 18.61 32.46 32.12
N ASN A 69 18.73 31.50 33.05
CA ASN A 69 19.69 31.49 34.15
C ASN A 69 20.75 30.38 34.00
N ALA A 70 20.94 29.80 32.80
CA ALA A 70 21.94 28.76 32.59
C ALA A 70 23.36 29.29 32.81
N SER A 71 24.21 28.54 33.52
CA SER A 71 25.63 28.91 33.67
C SER A 71 26.37 28.83 32.33
N GLU A 72 27.48 29.57 32.18
CA GLU A 72 28.30 29.51 30.95
C GLU A 72 28.74 28.08 30.61
N GLU A 73 29.03 27.26 31.63
CA GLU A 73 29.41 25.87 31.48
C GLU A 73 28.26 25.00 30.95
N GLN A 74 27.01 25.25 31.40
CA GLN A 74 25.82 24.59 30.85
C GLN A 74 25.56 25.02 29.40
N ILE A 75 25.80 26.29 29.07
CA ILE A 75 25.67 26.81 27.70
C ILE A 75 26.73 26.18 26.78
N ALA A 76 27.96 26.03 27.24
CA ALA A 76 29.04 25.38 26.50
C ALA A 76 28.76 23.88 26.27
N ALA A 77 28.29 23.17 27.30
CA ALA A 77 27.90 21.77 27.19
C ALA A 77 26.72 21.57 26.22
N LEU A 78 25.70 22.45 26.28
CA LEU A 78 24.57 22.44 25.35
C LEU A 78 25.01 22.73 23.91
N LYS A 79 25.94 23.68 23.69
CA LYS A 79 26.53 23.95 22.37
C LYS A 79 27.30 22.74 21.82
N ALA A 80 28.13 22.09 22.62
CA ALA A 80 28.87 20.91 22.19
C ALA A 80 27.93 19.73 21.84
N LEU A 81 26.87 19.53 22.65
CA LEU A 81 25.85 18.52 22.38
C LEU A 81 25.04 18.85 21.12
N TRP A 82 24.78 20.15 20.88
CA TRP A 82 24.13 20.66 19.67
C TRP A 82 24.97 20.43 18.43
N GLU A 83 26.27 20.74 18.44
CA GLU A 83 27.16 20.51 17.29
C GLU A 83 27.23 19.03 16.93
N LYS A 84 27.35 18.15 17.94
CA LYS A 84 27.38 16.69 17.74
C LYS A 84 26.06 16.14 17.18
N ASN A 85 24.93 16.56 17.74
CA ASN A 85 23.62 16.10 17.28
C ASN A 85 23.21 16.71 15.94
N MET A 86 23.55 17.98 15.69
CA MET A 86 23.30 18.63 14.41
C MET A 86 24.11 18.00 13.29
N PHE A 87 25.38 17.65 13.54
CA PHE A 87 26.19 16.93 12.56
C PHE A 87 25.53 15.59 12.21
N THR A 88 25.17 14.79 13.21
CA THR A 88 24.51 13.47 13.02
C THR A 88 23.16 13.60 12.29
N TYR A 89 22.38 14.63 12.63
CA TYR A 89 21.10 14.94 11.99
C TYR A 89 21.30 15.35 10.52
N ILE A 90 22.20 16.29 10.24
CA ILE A 90 22.52 16.75 8.88
C ILE A 90 22.98 15.58 8.02
N TRP A 91 23.82 14.68 8.55
CA TRP A 91 24.25 13.49 7.84
C TRP A 91 23.12 12.49 7.58
N SER A 92 22.20 12.28 8.53
CA SER A 92 21.04 11.40 8.33
C SER A 92 20.06 11.94 7.28
N VAL A 93 19.77 13.25 7.32
CA VAL A 93 18.87 13.91 6.36
C VAL A 93 19.51 13.99 4.98
N ARG A 94 20.80 14.34 4.89
CA ARG A 94 21.56 14.30 3.63
C ARG A 94 21.65 12.88 3.08
N GLY A 95 21.88 11.87 3.92
CA GLY A 95 21.92 10.47 3.50
C GLY A 95 20.59 9.99 2.91
N ILE A 96 19.47 10.32 3.55
CA ILE A 96 18.13 10.00 3.04
C ILE A 96 17.84 10.78 1.74
N ALA A 97 18.18 12.08 1.68
CA ALA A 97 17.99 12.89 0.48
C ALA A 97 18.85 12.39 -0.70
N ILE A 98 20.12 12.04 -0.46
CA ILE A 98 21.03 11.46 -1.46
C ILE A 98 20.51 10.10 -1.91
N PHE A 99 20.03 9.25 -1.00
CA PHE A 99 19.46 7.94 -1.35
C PHE A 99 18.20 8.09 -2.21
N LEU A 100 17.27 8.97 -1.85
CA LEU A 100 16.05 9.22 -2.61
C LEU A 100 16.34 9.91 -3.95
N PHE A 101 17.35 10.79 -4.00
CA PHE A 101 17.85 11.38 -5.23
C PHE A 101 18.48 10.31 -6.14
N ALA A 102 19.34 9.44 -5.62
CA ALA A 102 19.94 8.34 -6.36
C ALA A 102 18.90 7.34 -6.86
N LEU A 103 17.86 7.06 -6.06
CA LEU A 103 16.74 6.22 -6.44
C LEU A 103 15.93 6.86 -7.59
N SER A 104 15.56 8.14 -7.45
CA SER A 104 14.84 8.91 -8.47
C SER A 104 15.67 9.03 -9.76
N PHE A 105 16.97 9.27 -9.64
CA PHE A 105 17.91 9.36 -10.76
C PHE A 105 18.08 8.02 -11.48
N GLY A 106 18.26 6.91 -10.74
CA GLY A 106 18.35 5.56 -11.31
C GLY A 106 17.07 5.15 -12.05
N LEU A 107 15.91 5.52 -11.50
CA LEU A 107 14.61 5.33 -12.14
C LEU A 107 14.50 6.17 -13.43
N ASN A 108 14.86 7.45 -13.39
CA ASN A 108 14.84 8.30 -14.58
C ASN A 108 15.82 7.85 -15.67
N LEU A 109 17.01 7.37 -15.32
CA LEU A 109 17.95 6.76 -16.27
C LEU A 109 17.37 5.49 -16.92
N PHE A 110 16.68 4.65 -16.15
CA PHE A 110 16.02 3.45 -16.67
C PHE A 110 14.91 3.82 -17.67
N ASN A 111 14.13 4.87 -17.39
CA ASN A 111 13.10 5.38 -18.27
C ASN A 111 13.70 6.02 -19.54
N LEU A 112 14.76 6.82 -19.39
CA LEU A 112 15.50 7.40 -20.52
C LEU A 112 16.04 6.32 -21.43
N ASN A 113 16.57 5.20 -20.92
CA ASN A 113 17.08 4.12 -21.76
C ASN A 113 15.97 3.38 -22.54
N GLN A 114 14.75 3.28 -21.99
CA GLN A 114 13.58 2.73 -22.68
C GLN A 114 12.98 3.70 -23.72
N ILE A 115 12.92 4.99 -23.38
CA ILE A 115 12.51 6.05 -24.29
C ILE A 115 13.54 6.16 -25.43
N ASN A 116 14.85 6.08 -25.13
CA ASN A 116 15.94 6.10 -26.11
C ASN A 116 15.82 4.96 -27.13
N LYS A 117 15.45 3.74 -26.72
CA LYS A 117 15.20 2.63 -27.68
C LYS A 117 13.99 2.86 -28.60
N LYS A 118 12.96 3.60 -28.16
CA LYS A 118 11.77 3.92 -28.98
C LYS A 118 11.97 5.19 -29.82
N VAL A 119 12.64 6.20 -29.27
CA VAL A 119 12.94 7.49 -29.90
C VAL A 119 14.07 7.36 -30.91
N LYS A 120 15.09 6.52 -30.67
CA LYS A 120 16.10 6.15 -31.69
C LYS A 120 15.47 5.43 -32.90
N LYS A 121 14.26 4.90 -32.76
CA LYS A 121 13.49 4.29 -33.86
C LYS A 121 12.60 5.31 -34.60
N SER A 122 12.28 6.45 -33.99
CA SER A 122 11.54 7.56 -34.63
C SER A 122 12.43 8.70 -35.12
N LEU A 123 13.62 8.86 -34.55
CA LEU A 123 14.63 9.88 -34.92
C LEU A 123 15.53 9.46 -36.09
N ILE A 124 15.31 8.29 -36.71
CA ILE A 124 15.95 7.95 -38.00
C ILE A 124 15.57 8.97 -39.10
N TRP A 125 14.56 9.82 -38.88
CA TRP A 125 14.18 10.93 -39.75
C TRP A 125 14.81 12.30 -39.41
N PHE A 126 15.56 12.41 -38.32
CA PHE A 126 16.30 13.63 -37.98
C PHE A 126 17.78 13.31 -37.98
N ASP A 127 18.46 13.72 -39.05
CA ASP A 127 19.88 13.49 -39.28
C ASP A 127 20.73 13.97 -38.09
N VAL A 128 21.35 12.99 -37.42
CA VAL A 128 22.14 13.16 -36.20
C VAL A 128 23.53 13.62 -36.59
N LYS A 129 23.67 14.88 -37.00
CA LYS A 129 24.99 15.47 -37.28
C LYS A 129 25.43 16.55 -36.28
N ASN A 130 24.66 16.81 -35.23
CA ASN A 130 25.07 17.78 -34.20
C ASN A 130 24.73 17.30 -32.78
N ASN A 131 25.62 16.45 -32.23
CA ASN A 131 25.54 15.86 -30.89
C ASN A 131 25.43 16.92 -29.77
N GLU A 132 25.97 18.12 -29.97
CA GLU A 132 25.99 19.18 -28.96
C GLU A 132 24.61 19.78 -28.68
N ARG A 133 23.76 19.91 -29.71
CA ARG A 133 22.39 20.44 -29.55
C ARG A 133 21.47 19.47 -28.82
N TYR A 134 21.73 18.17 -28.91
CA TYR A 134 20.96 17.15 -28.21
C TYR A 134 21.28 17.14 -26.71
N GLY A 135 22.55 17.30 -26.34
CA GLY A 135 22.96 17.50 -24.95
C GLY A 135 22.32 18.75 -24.34
N LEU A 136 22.31 19.87 -25.08
CA LEU A 136 21.67 21.11 -24.65
C LEU A 136 20.15 20.94 -24.45
N PHE A 137 19.45 20.25 -25.35
CA PHE A 137 18.01 20.03 -25.23
C PHE A 137 17.65 19.15 -24.02
N VAL A 138 18.41 18.09 -23.76
CA VAL A 138 18.24 17.22 -22.59
C VAL A 138 18.56 18.00 -21.31
N PHE A 139 19.60 18.83 -21.31
CA PHE A 139 19.99 19.67 -20.19
C PHE A 139 18.97 20.79 -19.89
N VAL A 140 18.42 21.44 -20.93
CA VAL A 140 17.37 22.47 -20.79
C VAL A 140 16.06 21.83 -20.32
N SER A 141 15.69 20.66 -20.83
CA SER A 141 14.52 19.91 -20.35
C SER A 141 14.70 19.48 -18.88
N PHE A 142 15.92 19.11 -18.49
CA PHE A 142 16.31 18.82 -17.11
C PHE A 142 16.21 20.06 -16.21
N LEU A 143 16.72 21.22 -16.64
CA LEU A 143 16.60 22.48 -15.90
C LEU A 143 15.15 22.95 -15.75
N LEU A 144 14.34 22.86 -16.80
CA LEU A 144 12.91 23.22 -16.73
C LEU A 144 12.12 22.30 -15.79
N SER A 145 12.51 21.02 -15.67
CA SER A 145 11.91 20.08 -14.72
C SER A 145 12.22 20.41 -13.25
N PHE A 146 13.32 21.12 -12.97
CA PHE A 146 13.67 21.65 -11.65
C PHE A 146 12.75 22.81 -11.20
N PHE A 147 12.22 23.59 -12.14
CA PHE A 147 11.36 24.75 -11.86
C PHE A 147 9.86 24.43 -11.84
N ALA A 148 9.43 23.31 -12.42
CA ALA A 148 8.03 22.88 -12.40
C ALA A 148 7.44 22.68 -10.97
N PRO A 149 8.19 22.14 -9.98
CA PRO A 149 7.74 22.10 -8.59
C PRO A 149 7.61 23.50 -7.97
N LEU A 150 8.55 24.41 -8.25
CA LEU A 150 8.51 25.80 -7.75
C LEU A 150 7.28 26.54 -8.28
N GLN A 151 6.92 26.35 -9.54
CA GLN A 151 5.70 26.94 -10.11
C GLN A 151 4.42 26.32 -9.52
N TYR A 152 4.43 25.02 -9.23
CA TYR A 152 3.33 24.37 -8.51
C TYR A 152 3.19 24.90 -7.08
N PHE A 153 4.29 25.07 -6.35
CA PHE A 153 4.29 25.66 -5.00
C PHE A 153 3.88 27.14 -4.98
N TRP A 154 4.30 27.92 -5.98
CA TRP A 154 3.85 29.31 -6.16
C TRP A 154 2.33 29.38 -6.36
N ASN A 155 1.78 28.49 -7.18
CA ASN A 155 0.34 28.38 -7.39
C ASN A 155 -0.40 27.90 -6.14
N LEU A 156 0.18 26.97 -5.37
CA LEU A 156 -0.40 26.44 -4.13
C LEU A 156 -0.39 27.48 -3.00
N TYR A 157 0.67 28.28 -2.91
CA TYR A 157 0.80 29.42 -1.98
C TYR A 157 -0.22 30.51 -2.30
N HIS A 158 -0.37 30.91 -3.56
CA HIS A 158 -1.42 31.86 -3.97
C HIS A 158 -2.83 31.29 -3.78
N PHE A 159 -3.02 29.98 -3.99
CA PHE A 159 -4.29 29.30 -3.74
C PHE A 159 -4.66 29.29 -2.25
N GLN A 160 -3.71 28.99 -1.36
CA GLN A 160 -3.92 29.04 0.09
C GLN A 160 -4.19 30.47 0.60
N LYS A 161 -3.46 31.47 0.10
CA LYS A 161 -3.68 32.89 0.45
C LYS A 161 -5.07 33.37 0.00
N LYS A 162 -5.57 32.88 -1.13
CA LYS A 162 -6.92 33.17 -1.64
C LYS A 162 -8.04 32.42 -0.88
N MET A 163 -7.75 31.23 -0.34
CA MET A 163 -8.68 30.43 0.47
C MET A 163 -8.87 31.00 1.89
N HIS A 164 -7.79 31.46 2.54
CA HIS A 164 -7.89 31.95 3.92
C HIS A 164 -8.72 33.23 4.07
N PHE A 165 -8.74 34.11 3.06
CA PHE A 165 -9.51 35.36 3.13
C PHE A 165 -11.01 35.20 2.82
N ARG A 166 -11.40 34.08 2.17
CA ARG A 166 -12.80 33.79 1.82
C ARG A 166 -13.49 32.87 2.85
N SER A 167 -12.72 32.03 3.55
CA SER A 167 -13.28 30.96 4.40
C SER A 167 -13.95 31.44 5.69
N PHE A 168 -13.61 32.62 6.23
CA PHE A 168 -14.14 33.02 7.54
C PHE A 168 -15.57 33.61 7.47
N TYR A 169 -15.93 34.25 6.35
CA TYR A 169 -17.29 34.78 6.13
C TYR A 169 -18.25 33.76 5.48
N ASP A 170 -17.73 32.78 4.72
CA ASP A 170 -18.54 31.72 4.11
C ASP A 170 -18.83 30.53 5.06
N PHE A 171 -18.10 30.40 6.18
CA PHE A 171 -18.25 29.26 7.10
C PHE A 171 -19.57 29.27 7.87
N GLU A 172 -20.08 30.45 8.22
CA GLU A 172 -21.33 30.61 8.98
C GLU A 172 -22.57 30.33 8.11
N ASN A 173 -22.58 30.77 6.85
CA ASN A 173 -23.64 30.46 5.88
C ASN A 173 -23.58 29.01 5.34
N ASN A 174 -22.42 28.34 5.41
CA ASN A 174 -22.27 26.94 4.96
C ASN A 174 -22.67 25.89 6.01
N LEU A 175 -22.86 26.26 7.29
CA LEU A 175 -23.33 25.32 8.30
C LEU A 175 -24.79 24.89 8.04
N ILE A 176 -25.61 25.80 7.49
CA ILE A 176 -26.99 25.53 7.09
C ILE A 176 -27.04 24.69 5.79
N SER A 177 -26.13 24.94 4.83
CA SER A 177 -26.03 24.15 3.59
C SER A 177 -25.41 22.75 3.78
N LEU A 178 -24.65 22.53 4.87
CA LEU A 178 -24.07 21.24 5.23
C LEU A 178 -25.11 20.25 5.76
N GLU A 179 -26.22 20.72 6.33
CA GLU A 179 -27.32 19.87 6.78
C GLU A 179 -28.12 19.34 5.59
N ASP A 180 -28.42 20.20 4.62
CA ASP A 180 -28.99 19.80 3.32
C ASP A 180 -28.03 18.90 2.50
N GLN A 181 -26.72 19.15 2.54
CA GLN A 181 -25.74 18.27 1.91
C GLN A 181 -25.63 16.90 2.59
N LYS A 182 -25.72 16.82 3.93
CA LYS A 182 -25.75 15.55 4.67
C LYS A 182 -26.99 14.74 4.29
N LEU A 183 -28.15 15.39 4.16
CA LEU A 183 -29.37 14.74 3.66
C LEU A 183 -29.14 14.20 2.24
N SER A 184 -28.55 15.01 1.35
CA SER A 184 -28.24 14.59 -0.03
C SER A 184 -27.21 13.45 -0.13
N LEU A 185 -26.24 13.39 0.78
CA LEU A 185 -25.25 12.32 0.86
C LEU A 185 -25.88 11.04 1.39
N PHE A 186 -26.75 11.13 2.40
CA PHE A 186 -27.52 10.00 2.90
C PHE A 186 -28.46 9.45 1.84
N GLU A 187 -29.13 10.31 1.07
CA GLU A 187 -29.96 9.91 -0.06
C GLU A 187 -29.14 9.22 -1.16
N LYS A 188 -27.99 9.80 -1.56
CA LYS A 188 -27.07 9.17 -2.53
C LYS A 188 -26.57 7.83 -2.02
N PHE A 189 -26.17 7.74 -0.75
CA PHE A 189 -25.72 6.48 -0.14
C PHE A 189 -26.86 5.45 -0.11
N SER A 190 -28.07 5.87 0.27
CA SER A 190 -29.27 5.02 0.24
C SER A 190 -29.60 4.53 -1.18
N PHE A 191 -29.38 5.37 -2.20
CA PHE A 191 -29.54 5.01 -3.60
C PHE A 191 -28.49 3.96 -4.03
N TYR A 192 -27.23 4.13 -3.63
CA TYR A 192 -26.19 3.12 -3.85
C TYR A 192 -26.49 1.81 -3.13
N LEU A 193 -27.00 1.84 -1.90
CA LEU A 193 -27.45 0.65 -1.16
C LEU A 193 -28.62 -0.06 -1.87
N LYS A 194 -29.52 0.70 -2.49
CA LYS A 194 -30.64 0.17 -3.26
C LYS A 194 -30.24 -0.38 -4.63
N SER A 195 -29.05 -0.05 -5.12
CA SER A 195 -28.54 -0.51 -6.41
C SER A 195 -28.55 -2.05 -6.48
N PRO A 196 -28.99 -2.65 -7.61
CA PRO A 196 -28.97 -4.10 -7.79
C PRO A 196 -27.56 -4.68 -7.66
N TYR A 197 -26.53 -3.90 -7.97
CA TYR A 197 -25.13 -4.26 -7.78
C TYR A 197 -24.77 -4.44 -6.31
N PHE A 198 -25.28 -3.59 -5.42
CA PHE A 198 -25.02 -3.73 -4.00
C PHE A 198 -25.74 -4.96 -3.45
N LYS A 199 -27.01 -5.15 -3.82
CA LYS A 199 -27.79 -6.34 -3.41
C LYS A 199 -27.15 -7.66 -3.85
N SER A 200 -26.50 -7.72 -5.02
CA SER A 200 -25.85 -8.94 -5.49
C SER A 200 -24.62 -9.34 -4.66
N LEU A 201 -23.96 -8.39 -3.99
CA LEU A 201 -22.84 -8.68 -3.09
C LEU A 201 -23.27 -9.48 -1.83
N PHE A 202 -24.52 -9.34 -1.41
CA PHE A 202 -25.08 -10.00 -0.21
C PHE A 202 -25.80 -11.33 -0.52
N ARG A 203 -26.14 -11.60 -1.78
CA ARG A 203 -26.87 -12.82 -2.16
C ARG A 203 -25.93 -14.01 -2.24
N PHE A 204 -26.11 -14.99 -1.34
CA PHE A 204 -25.44 -16.28 -1.43
C PHE A 204 -26.16 -17.18 -2.42
N SER A 205 -25.43 -17.72 -3.40
CA SER A 205 -25.93 -18.81 -4.22
C SER A 205 -25.64 -20.16 -3.54
N VAL A 206 -26.38 -21.20 -3.90
CA VAL A 206 -26.15 -22.57 -3.38
C VAL A 206 -24.68 -22.98 -3.52
N PHE A 207 -24.08 -22.66 -4.66
CA PHE A 207 -22.65 -22.89 -4.91
C PHE A 207 -21.72 -22.14 -3.95
N ASP A 208 -22.03 -20.87 -3.64
CA ASP A 208 -21.22 -20.08 -2.69
C ASP A 208 -21.29 -20.70 -1.29
N ILE A 209 -22.47 -21.19 -0.89
CA ILE A 209 -22.68 -21.86 0.40
C ILE A 209 -21.91 -23.18 0.44
N SER A 210 -21.99 -24.00 -0.61
CA SER A 210 -21.25 -25.27 -0.69
C SER A 210 -19.74 -25.05 -0.60
N ILE A 211 -19.19 -24.09 -1.35
CA ILE A 211 -17.76 -23.76 -1.28
C ILE A 211 -17.39 -23.19 0.09
N ALA A 212 -18.22 -22.31 0.65
CA ALA A 212 -17.98 -21.77 1.98
C ALA A 212 -17.93 -22.87 3.04
N ALA A 213 -18.81 -23.87 2.97
CA ALA A 213 -18.82 -25.02 3.87
C ALA A 213 -17.53 -25.86 3.75
N VAL A 214 -17.07 -26.13 2.53
CA VAL A 214 -15.81 -26.87 2.29
C VAL A 214 -14.59 -26.09 2.82
N LEU A 215 -14.54 -24.78 2.55
CA LEU A 215 -13.49 -23.90 3.03
C LEU A 215 -13.49 -23.79 4.57
N LEU A 216 -14.67 -23.68 5.18
CA LEU A 216 -14.85 -23.66 6.63
C LEU A 216 -14.37 -24.97 7.26
N GLY A 217 -14.84 -26.12 6.75
CA GLY A 217 -14.45 -27.43 7.25
C GLY A 217 -12.93 -27.64 7.17
N THR A 218 -12.32 -27.29 6.04
CA THR A 218 -10.86 -27.37 5.86
C THR A 218 -10.14 -26.47 6.86
N PHE A 219 -10.62 -25.24 7.05
CA PHE A 219 -10.07 -24.31 8.04
C PHE A 219 -10.16 -24.88 9.46
N LEU A 220 -11.29 -25.44 9.86
CA LEU A 220 -11.47 -26.00 11.20
C LEU A 220 -10.57 -27.21 11.43
N ILE A 221 -10.45 -28.11 10.43
CA ILE A 221 -9.53 -29.27 10.50
C ILE A 221 -8.09 -28.81 10.65
N VAL A 222 -7.63 -27.87 9.82
CA VAL A 222 -6.25 -27.36 9.91
C VAL A 222 -6.01 -26.60 11.21
N SER A 223 -6.98 -25.80 11.66
CA SER A 223 -6.89 -25.07 12.93
C SER A 223 -6.84 -26.03 14.13
N PHE A 224 -7.61 -27.13 14.07
CA PHE A 224 -7.54 -28.20 15.07
C PHE A 224 -6.15 -28.84 15.07
N ILE A 225 -5.66 -29.32 13.92
CA ILE A 225 -4.33 -29.97 13.81
C ILE A 225 -3.21 -29.04 14.26
N THR A 226 -3.23 -27.76 13.87
CA THR A 226 -2.21 -26.78 14.29
C THR A 226 -2.25 -26.50 15.79
N SER A 227 -3.42 -26.58 16.42
CA SER A 227 -3.58 -26.39 17.87
C SER A 227 -3.04 -27.56 18.70
N PHE A 228 -3.01 -28.77 18.15
CA PHE A 228 -2.52 -29.98 18.82
C PHE A 228 -1.12 -30.42 18.37
N SER A 229 -0.53 -29.79 17.35
CA SER A 229 0.79 -30.14 16.83
C SER A 229 1.90 -29.23 17.35
N ALA A 230 3.16 -29.62 17.12
CA ALA A 230 4.34 -28.81 17.42
C ALA A 230 4.33 -27.44 16.72
N LEU A 231 3.49 -27.24 15.70
CA LEU A 231 3.28 -25.94 15.06
C LEU A 231 2.70 -24.89 16.02
N LYS A 232 2.03 -25.29 17.10
CA LYS A 232 1.62 -24.36 18.16
C LYS A 232 2.81 -23.64 18.79
N LEU A 233 3.94 -24.34 18.97
CA LEU A 233 5.15 -23.80 19.60
C LEU A 233 5.84 -22.74 18.74
N THR A 234 5.75 -22.88 17.41
CA THR A 234 6.35 -21.90 16.48
C THR A 234 5.55 -20.59 16.45
N GLY A 235 4.32 -20.59 16.97
CA GLY A 235 3.44 -19.42 16.96
C GLY A 235 2.99 -19.01 15.56
N ILE A 236 3.05 -19.94 14.60
CA ILE A 236 2.60 -19.71 13.23
C ILE A 236 1.09 -19.90 13.17
N ASN A 237 0.36 -18.80 13.04
CA ASN A 237 -1.10 -18.83 12.93
C ASN A 237 -1.56 -18.90 11.46
N LEU A 238 -1.87 -20.10 10.96
CA LEU A 238 -2.32 -20.34 9.57
C LEU A 238 -3.67 -19.70 9.22
N GLU A 239 -4.44 -19.20 10.21
CA GLU A 239 -5.78 -18.62 10.00
C GLU A 239 -5.77 -17.49 8.95
N TYR A 240 -4.72 -16.64 8.95
CA TYR A 240 -4.60 -15.53 7.99
C TYR A 240 -4.53 -16.00 6.54
N ILE A 241 -3.94 -17.17 6.27
CA ILE A 241 -3.86 -17.74 4.92
C ILE A 241 -5.25 -18.13 4.44
N PHE A 242 -6.06 -18.71 5.33
CA PHE A 242 -7.45 -19.02 5.04
C PHE A 242 -8.28 -17.75 4.85
N TYR A 243 -8.09 -16.70 5.64
CA TYR A 243 -8.81 -15.44 5.45
C TYR A 243 -8.48 -14.81 4.07
N ILE A 244 -7.22 -14.83 3.64
CA ILE A 244 -6.84 -14.42 2.27
C ILE A 244 -7.52 -15.30 1.22
N THR A 245 -7.61 -16.61 1.48
CA THR A 245 -8.26 -17.58 0.59
C THR A 245 -9.77 -17.33 0.50
N PHE A 246 -10.45 -17.06 1.62
CA PHE A 246 -11.87 -16.71 1.65
C PHE A 246 -12.13 -15.45 0.83
N ALA A 247 -11.25 -14.46 0.94
CA ALA A 247 -11.30 -13.24 0.14
C ALA A 247 -11.13 -13.49 -1.37
N PHE A 248 -10.22 -14.38 -1.73
CA PHE A 248 -9.97 -14.73 -3.13
C PHE A 248 -11.18 -15.41 -3.76
N VAL A 249 -11.78 -16.37 -3.04
CA VAL A 249 -12.85 -17.25 -3.56
C VAL A 249 -14.23 -16.60 -3.47
N LEU A 250 -14.64 -16.11 -2.29
CA LEU A 250 -16.00 -15.63 -2.04
C LEU A 250 -16.15 -14.11 -2.17
N ARG A 251 -15.06 -13.37 -1.99
CA ARG A 251 -14.96 -11.90 -2.03
C ARG A 251 -15.79 -11.15 -0.98
N TRP A 252 -15.31 -9.95 -0.66
CA TRP A 252 -15.99 -8.90 0.09
C TRP A 252 -16.80 -9.45 1.28
N PHE A 253 -18.11 -9.21 1.28
CA PHE A 253 -19.02 -9.52 2.37
C PHE A 253 -19.15 -11.02 2.66
N LYS A 254 -19.24 -11.86 1.63
CA LYS A 254 -19.41 -13.32 1.80
C LYS A 254 -18.20 -13.94 2.48
N GLY A 255 -17.01 -13.56 2.02
CA GLY A 255 -15.76 -13.99 2.64
C GLY A 255 -15.63 -13.47 4.07
N SER A 256 -16.06 -12.23 4.35
CA SER A 256 -15.99 -11.63 5.68
C SER A 256 -16.91 -12.34 6.68
N ILE A 257 -18.14 -12.68 6.30
CA ILE A 257 -19.03 -13.51 7.15
C ILE A 257 -18.36 -14.85 7.43
N LEU A 258 -17.85 -15.52 6.39
CA LEU A 258 -17.20 -16.81 6.56
C LEU A 258 -15.99 -16.72 7.50
N ALA A 259 -15.17 -15.67 7.39
CA ALA A 259 -14.02 -15.47 8.25
C ALA A 259 -14.41 -15.20 9.71
N LEU A 260 -15.48 -14.45 9.93
CA LEU A 260 -16.03 -14.21 11.27
C LEU A 260 -16.57 -15.51 11.90
N LEU A 261 -17.32 -16.30 11.13
CA LEU A 261 -17.82 -17.61 11.57
C LEU A 261 -16.67 -18.58 11.85
N ALA A 262 -15.65 -18.59 10.99
CA ALA A 262 -14.46 -19.41 11.16
C ALA A 262 -13.72 -19.08 12.46
N ASP A 263 -13.47 -17.79 12.73
CA ASP A 263 -12.84 -17.34 13.97
C ASP A 263 -13.64 -17.73 15.21
N PHE A 264 -14.95 -17.47 15.19
CA PHE A 264 -15.85 -17.81 16.30
C PHE A 264 -15.91 -19.32 16.57
N LEU A 265 -16.09 -20.15 15.53
CA LEU A 265 -16.15 -21.60 15.66
C LEU A 265 -14.80 -22.19 16.10
N ASN A 266 -13.69 -21.62 15.65
CA ASN A 266 -12.36 -22.02 16.09
C ASN A 266 -12.15 -21.78 17.59
N LEU A 267 -12.61 -20.64 18.12
CA LEU A 267 -12.61 -20.40 19.57
C LEU A 267 -13.51 -21.39 20.32
N LEU A 268 -14.66 -21.73 19.75
CA LEU A 268 -15.58 -22.72 20.32
C LEU A 268 -14.93 -24.11 20.38
N ILE A 269 -14.30 -24.57 19.30
CA ILE A 269 -13.60 -25.87 19.24
C ILE A 269 -12.43 -25.91 20.22
N LYS A 270 -11.71 -24.80 20.40
CA LYS A 270 -10.61 -24.69 21.36
C LYS A 270 -11.08 -24.61 22.82
N GLY A 271 -12.39 -24.58 23.08
CA GLY A 271 -12.95 -24.35 24.42
C GLY A 271 -12.64 -22.96 24.98
N ALA A 272 -12.24 -22.01 24.13
CA ALA A 272 -11.77 -20.68 24.50
C ALA A 272 -12.81 -19.59 24.20
N ILE A 273 -14.09 -19.96 24.08
CA ILE A 273 -15.16 -19.03 23.70
C ILE A 273 -15.30 -17.85 24.68
N GLY A 274 -15.02 -18.07 25.97
CA GLY A 274 -15.01 -17.01 26.98
C GLY A 274 -13.92 -15.95 26.78
N THR A 275 -12.92 -16.21 25.92
CA THR A 275 -11.90 -15.23 25.53
C THR A 275 -12.27 -14.41 24.29
N TYR A 276 -13.48 -14.62 23.75
CA TYR A 276 -13.98 -13.86 22.61
C TYR A 276 -14.02 -12.37 22.93
N HIS A 277 -13.41 -11.58 22.06
CA HIS A 277 -13.41 -10.13 22.20
C HIS A 277 -13.52 -9.49 20.82
N TRP A 278 -14.43 -8.52 20.69
CA TRP A 278 -14.78 -7.93 19.40
C TRP A 278 -13.59 -7.28 18.68
N VAL A 279 -12.61 -6.76 19.42
CA VAL A 279 -11.38 -6.18 18.85
C VAL A 279 -10.52 -7.23 18.13
N TYR A 280 -10.60 -8.50 18.52
CA TYR A 280 -9.98 -9.60 17.77
C TYR A 280 -10.90 -10.08 16.64
N ALA A 281 -12.21 -10.17 16.89
CA ALA A 281 -13.18 -10.65 15.90
C ALA A 281 -13.26 -9.79 14.62
N ILE A 282 -12.90 -8.49 14.69
CA ILE A 282 -12.86 -7.62 13.51
C ILE A 282 -11.66 -7.91 12.59
N VAL A 283 -10.59 -8.51 13.11
CA VAL A 283 -9.36 -8.81 12.34
C VAL A 283 -9.65 -9.71 11.13
N PRO A 284 -10.29 -10.90 11.26
CA PRO A 284 -10.60 -11.74 10.10
C PRO A 284 -11.43 -11.02 9.04
N VAL A 285 -12.43 -10.25 9.47
CA VAL A 285 -13.29 -9.45 8.58
C VAL A 285 -12.44 -8.45 7.79
N PHE A 286 -11.58 -7.72 8.47
CA PHE A 286 -10.73 -6.70 7.88
C PHE A 286 -9.70 -7.29 6.91
N VAL A 287 -9.08 -8.42 7.26
CA VAL A 287 -8.15 -9.15 6.38
C VAL A 287 -8.85 -9.54 5.08
N VAL A 288 -10.08 -10.04 5.15
CA VAL A 288 -10.86 -10.39 3.96
C VAL A 288 -11.18 -9.17 3.11
N LEU A 289 -11.60 -8.06 3.71
CA LEU A 289 -11.96 -6.85 2.98
C LEU A 289 -10.76 -6.26 2.23
N ILE A 290 -9.61 -6.12 2.90
CA ILE A 290 -8.38 -5.64 2.26
C ILE A 290 -7.97 -6.58 1.13
N SER A 291 -7.93 -7.89 1.39
CA SER A 291 -7.52 -8.87 0.39
C SER A 291 -8.45 -8.85 -0.83
N SER A 292 -9.76 -8.77 -0.60
CA SER A 292 -10.78 -8.70 -1.66
C SER A 292 -10.62 -7.44 -2.51
N ALA A 293 -10.41 -6.29 -1.88
CA ALA A 293 -10.16 -5.04 -2.57
C ALA A 293 -8.89 -5.13 -3.43
N PHE A 294 -7.82 -5.70 -2.87
CA PHE A 294 -6.56 -5.86 -3.59
C PHE A 294 -6.72 -6.79 -4.79
N PHE A 295 -7.37 -7.95 -4.63
CA PHE A 295 -7.65 -8.87 -5.74
C PHE A 295 -8.55 -8.23 -6.82
N TYR A 296 -9.55 -7.44 -6.42
CA TYR A 296 -10.39 -6.71 -7.36
C TYR A 296 -9.59 -5.72 -8.20
N PHE A 297 -8.73 -4.90 -7.57
CA PHE A 297 -7.88 -3.97 -8.31
C PHE A 297 -6.88 -4.70 -9.19
N LEU A 298 -6.34 -5.81 -8.71
CA LEU A 298 -5.37 -6.61 -9.44
C LEU A 298 -5.92 -7.11 -10.78
N GLU A 299 -7.15 -7.65 -10.77
CA GLU A 299 -7.77 -8.18 -11.97
C GLU A 299 -7.99 -7.10 -13.03
N LYS A 300 -8.36 -5.89 -12.59
CA LYS A 300 -8.61 -4.76 -13.50
C LYS A 300 -7.32 -4.05 -13.94
N TRP A 301 -6.36 -3.86 -13.04
CA TRP A 301 -5.22 -2.96 -13.22
C TRP A 301 -3.90 -3.56 -12.69
N LYS A 302 -3.57 -4.79 -13.08
CA LYS A 302 -2.36 -5.55 -12.67
C LYS A 302 -1.12 -4.69 -12.37
N LYS A 303 -0.63 -3.92 -13.34
CA LYS A 303 0.58 -3.08 -13.19
C LYS A 303 0.38 -1.97 -12.15
N THR A 304 -0.75 -1.27 -12.22
CA THR A 304 -1.09 -0.20 -11.27
C THR A 304 -1.23 -0.73 -9.86
N THR A 305 -1.85 -1.90 -9.67
CA THR A 305 -2.00 -2.52 -8.34
C THR A 305 -0.66 -2.89 -7.72
N ILE A 306 0.31 -3.36 -8.52
CA ILE A 306 1.67 -3.61 -8.03
C ILE A 306 2.33 -2.30 -7.57
N VAL A 307 2.23 -1.24 -8.37
CA VAL A 307 2.79 0.08 -8.00
C VAL A 307 2.12 0.61 -6.74
N VAL A 308 0.78 0.63 -6.71
CA VAL A 308 -0.01 1.09 -5.55
C VAL A 308 0.30 0.25 -4.31
N GLY A 309 0.46 -1.07 -4.44
CA GLY A 309 0.85 -1.95 -3.35
C GLY A 309 2.20 -1.58 -2.75
N ASN A 310 3.20 -1.31 -3.58
CA ASN A 310 4.51 -0.83 -3.10
C ASN A 310 4.43 0.57 -2.50
N VAL A 311 3.59 1.46 -3.03
CA VAL A 311 3.36 2.80 -2.46
C VAL A 311 2.71 2.69 -1.07
N ILE A 312 1.75 1.79 -0.88
CA ILE A 312 1.14 1.52 0.44
C ILE A 312 2.20 0.99 1.42
N LEU A 313 3.05 0.05 0.99
CA LEU A 313 4.13 -0.47 1.82
C LEU A 313 5.15 0.61 2.19
N LEU A 314 5.52 1.46 1.24
CA LEU A 314 6.39 2.62 1.50
C LEU A 314 5.73 3.59 2.49
N GLY A 315 4.45 3.90 2.30
CA GLY A 315 3.68 4.75 3.22
C GLY A 315 3.65 4.18 4.64
N ALA A 316 3.49 2.86 4.77
CA ALA A 316 3.57 2.19 6.07
C ALA A 316 4.97 2.29 6.70
N LEU A 317 6.03 2.11 5.91
CA LEU A 317 7.41 2.28 6.37
C LEU A 317 7.68 3.73 6.83
N ILE A 318 7.23 4.71 6.07
CA ILE A 318 7.37 6.14 6.42
C ILE A 318 6.60 6.44 7.69
N ALA A 319 5.36 5.95 7.83
CA ALA A 319 4.56 6.17 9.02
C ALA A 319 5.29 5.63 10.27
N VAL A 320 5.91 4.46 10.17
CA VAL A 320 6.73 3.86 11.22
C VAL A 320 7.95 4.74 11.54
N ILE A 321 8.69 5.17 10.52
CA ILE A 321 9.87 6.04 10.70
C ILE A 321 9.47 7.37 11.31
N ALA A 322 8.38 7.99 10.84
CA ALA A 322 7.90 9.27 11.33
C ALA A 322 7.46 9.18 12.80
N VAL A 323 6.74 8.12 13.17
CA VAL A 323 6.36 7.84 14.57
C VAL A 323 7.62 7.69 15.44
N PHE A 324 8.65 7.02 14.92
CA PHE A 324 9.94 6.88 15.62
C PHE A 324 10.69 8.21 15.76
N SER A 325 10.90 8.94 14.67
CA SER A 325 11.65 10.18 14.65
C SER A 325 10.99 11.24 15.54
N TYR A 326 9.66 11.31 15.52
CA TYR A 326 8.89 12.17 16.42
C TYR A 326 9.13 11.78 17.89
N GLN A 327 9.14 10.48 18.19
CA GLN A 327 9.31 9.99 19.56
C GLN A 327 10.73 10.16 20.12
N VAL A 328 11.76 9.94 19.31
CA VAL A 328 13.17 10.15 19.70
C VAL A 328 13.51 11.63 19.81
N GLY A 329 12.96 12.48 18.94
CA GLY A 329 13.23 13.92 18.93
C GLY A 329 12.68 14.69 20.13
N ILE A 330 11.72 14.13 20.87
CA ILE A 330 11.03 14.85 21.96
C ILE A 330 11.72 14.67 23.32
N LYS A 331 12.63 13.70 23.54
CA LYS A 331 13.29 13.52 24.85
C LYS A 331 14.71 12.95 24.81
N GLN A 332 15.57 13.52 25.65
CA GLN A 332 16.72 12.83 26.24
C GLN A 332 16.20 11.80 27.28
N VAL A 333 16.90 10.68 27.46
CA VAL A 333 16.63 9.57 28.40
C VAL A 333 15.81 8.40 27.80
N ASN A 334 16.55 7.35 27.41
CA ASN A 334 16.30 5.89 27.33
C ASN A 334 14.90 5.26 27.10
N GLU A 335 13.78 5.97 27.19
CA GLU A 335 12.43 5.38 27.19
C GLU A 335 11.43 6.24 26.39
N ILE A 336 10.72 5.61 25.45
CA ILE A 336 9.81 6.28 24.51
C ILE A 336 8.33 6.11 24.90
N ARG A 337 7.61 7.23 25.09
CA ARG A 337 6.14 7.25 25.31
C ARG A 337 5.39 7.26 23.98
N ILE A 338 4.68 6.17 23.65
CA ILE A 338 3.71 6.15 22.55
C ILE A 338 2.38 6.73 23.07
N SER A 339 1.74 7.60 22.29
CA SER A 339 0.63 8.50 22.66
C SER A 339 -0.41 7.98 23.66
N THR A 340 -1.03 8.92 24.40
CA THR A 340 -2.14 8.71 25.34
C THR A 340 -3.34 7.97 24.75
N LEU A 341 -3.51 7.97 23.41
CA LEU A 341 -4.55 7.22 22.69
C LEU A 341 -4.41 5.69 22.83
N PHE A 342 -3.20 5.19 23.07
CA PHE A 342 -2.92 3.75 23.19
C PHE A 342 -2.53 3.32 24.61
N GLY A 343 -2.40 4.27 25.56
CA GLY A 343 -2.08 3.97 26.96
C GLY A 343 -0.68 3.39 27.18
N ILE A 344 0.25 3.60 26.25
CA ILE A 344 1.59 2.99 26.25
C ILE A 344 2.57 3.94 26.96
N ARG A 345 3.30 3.43 27.97
CA ARG A 345 4.25 4.27 28.70
C ARG A 345 5.67 4.25 28.13
N ASN A 346 6.26 3.11 27.79
CA ASN A 346 7.68 3.08 27.38
C ASN A 346 7.93 2.02 26.29
N VAL A 347 8.75 2.33 25.27
CA VAL A 347 9.28 1.38 24.27
C VAL A 347 10.79 1.58 24.13
N SER A 348 11.57 0.49 24.15
CA SER A 348 13.02 0.51 23.95
C SER A 348 13.42 0.89 22.52
N ILE A 349 14.48 1.70 22.41
CA ILE A 349 15.08 2.15 21.13
C ILE A 349 15.49 0.95 20.26
N THR A 350 16.01 -0.11 20.86
CA THR A 350 16.46 -1.33 20.16
C THR A 350 15.31 -1.97 19.37
N ILE A 351 14.11 -2.02 19.96
CA ILE A 351 12.92 -2.59 19.31
C ILE A 351 12.59 -1.84 18.04
N ILE A 352 12.73 -0.51 18.08
CA ILE A 352 12.35 0.34 16.97
C ILE A 352 13.39 0.27 15.85
N ILE A 353 14.69 0.18 16.19
CA ILE A 353 15.74 -0.09 15.20
C ILE A 353 15.47 -1.42 14.49
N VAL A 354 15.18 -2.48 15.25
CA VAL A 354 14.82 -3.80 14.67
C VAL A 354 13.60 -3.66 13.76
N PHE A 355 12.58 -2.90 14.17
CA PHE A 355 11.39 -2.65 13.37
C PHE A 355 11.74 -1.97 12.03
N ILE A 356 12.55 -0.90 12.04
CA ILE A 356 12.93 -0.16 10.84
C ILE A 356 13.73 -1.04 9.89
N VAL A 357 14.73 -1.77 10.40
CA VAL A 357 15.56 -2.67 9.59
C VAL A 357 14.70 -3.75 8.92
N LEU A 358 13.82 -4.39 9.70
CA LEU A 358 12.97 -5.47 9.21
C LEU A 358 11.94 -4.98 8.20
N SER A 359 11.32 -3.82 8.46
CA SER A 359 10.42 -3.16 7.51
C SER A 359 11.14 -2.77 6.22
N GLY A 360 12.38 -2.29 6.33
CA GLY A 360 13.24 -1.97 5.19
C GLY A 360 13.56 -3.19 4.33
N ILE A 361 13.95 -4.32 4.94
CA ILE A 361 14.23 -5.59 4.24
C ILE A 361 12.98 -6.07 3.49
N VAL A 362 11.83 -6.05 4.15
CA VAL A 362 10.55 -6.46 3.57
C VAL A 362 10.19 -5.56 2.38
N PHE A 363 10.33 -4.24 2.53
CA PHE A 363 10.08 -3.28 1.45
C PHE A 363 11.03 -3.48 0.26
N LEU A 364 12.34 -3.60 0.51
CA LEU A 364 13.34 -3.81 -0.53
C LEU A 364 13.12 -5.14 -1.28
N THR A 365 12.70 -6.18 -0.57
CA THR A 365 12.35 -7.48 -1.18
C THR A 365 11.12 -7.35 -2.06
N SER A 366 10.05 -6.68 -1.60
CA SER A 366 8.87 -6.36 -2.41
C SER A 366 9.26 -5.61 -3.69
N LEU A 367 10.09 -4.58 -3.53
CA LEU A 367 10.52 -3.71 -4.63
C LEU A 367 11.39 -4.47 -5.63
N GLY A 368 12.33 -5.29 -5.17
CA GLY A 368 13.15 -6.15 -6.01
C GLY A 368 12.33 -7.13 -6.85
N ILE A 369 11.37 -7.83 -6.22
CA ILE A 369 10.43 -8.72 -6.92
C ILE A 369 9.57 -7.94 -7.92
N SER A 370 9.16 -6.72 -7.58
CA SER A 370 8.38 -5.81 -8.45
C SER A 370 9.14 -5.41 -9.70
N ILE A 371 10.38 -4.98 -9.55
CA ILE A 371 11.24 -4.63 -10.67
C ILE A 371 11.50 -5.85 -11.54
N TYR A 372 11.79 -7.00 -10.94
CA TYR A 372 11.99 -8.26 -11.66
C TYR A 372 10.77 -8.65 -12.51
N TYR A 373 9.57 -8.59 -11.92
CA TYR A 373 8.32 -8.86 -12.64
C TYR A 373 8.10 -7.89 -13.80
N LEU A 374 8.29 -6.59 -13.58
CA LEU A 374 8.14 -5.57 -14.62
C LEU A 374 9.16 -5.75 -15.74
N TYR A 375 10.40 -6.09 -15.40
CA TYR A 375 11.47 -6.38 -16.36
C TYR A 375 11.10 -7.55 -17.29
N ILE A 376 10.65 -8.68 -16.72
CA ILE A 376 10.23 -9.84 -17.51
C ILE A 376 8.94 -9.53 -18.31
N SER A 377 8.04 -8.73 -17.75
CA SER A 377 6.79 -8.35 -18.42
C SER A 377 7.01 -7.49 -19.67
N VAL A 378 8.11 -6.74 -19.75
CA VAL A 378 8.46 -5.92 -20.93
C VAL A 378 9.08 -6.77 -22.05
N LYS A 379 9.70 -7.90 -21.73
CA LYS A 379 10.19 -8.85 -22.74
C LYS A 379 8.99 -9.51 -23.43
N LYS A 380 8.73 -9.07 -24.66
CA LYS A 380 7.87 -9.79 -25.61
C LYS A 380 8.68 -10.96 -26.14
N ASP A 381 8.32 -12.18 -25.75
CA ASP A 381 8.82 -13.38 -26.40
C ASP A 381 7.66 -14.35 -26.60
N GLU A 382 7.71 -15.04 -27.73
CA GLU A 382 6.75 -16.03 -28.24
C GLU A 382 6.89 -17.40 -27.52
N ASP A 383 7.81 -17.49 -26.55
CA ASP A 383 8.14 -18.72 -25.83
C ASP A 383 7.17 -19.03 -24.68
N PHE A 384 6.48 -20.17 -24.79
CA PHE A 384 5.60 -20.72 -23.75
C PHE A 384 6.28 -20.88 -22.36
N LYS A 385 7.61 -21.06 -22.32
CA LYS A 385 8.38 -21.13 -21.05
C LYS A 385 8.44 -19.77 -20.35
N LEU A 386 8.44 -18.66 -21.09
CA LEU A 386 8.44 -17.31 -20.52
C LEU A 386 7.09 -17.01 -19.86
N ASP A 387 5.99 -17.49 -20.41
CA ASP A 387 4.64 -17.26 -19.88
C ASP A 387 4.43 -17.93 -18.52
N ARG A 388 4.88 -19.18 -18.34
CA ARG A 388 4.82 -19.85 -17.03
C ARG A 388 5.64 -19.11 -15.97
N LYS A 389 6.82 -18.59 -16.34
CA LYS A 389 7.67 -17.80 -15.43
C LYS A 389 7.02 -16.46 -15.07
N LYS A 390 6.39 -15.79 -16.04
CA LYS A 390 5.62 -14.55 -15.84
C LYS A 390 4.46 -14.78 -14.87
N ASP A 391 3.69 -15.84 -15.07
CA ASP A 391 2.55 -16.19 -14.23
C ASP A 391 2.98 -16.54 -12.80
N PHE A 392 4.07 -17.29 -12.64
CA PHE A 392 4.61 -17.59 -11.32
C PHE A 392 5.12 -16.33 -10.61
N ALA A 393 5.92 -15.51 -11.29
CA ALA A 393 6.43 -14.25 -10.76
C ALA A 393 5.28 -13.30 -10.36
N PHE A 394 4.21 -13.26 -11.18
CA PHE A 394 2.99 -12.52 -10.88
C PHE A 394 2.26 -13.03 -9.63
N ARG A 395 2.07 -14.35 -9.49
CA ARG A 395 1.46 -14.91 -8.27
C ARG A 395 2.32 -14.62 -7.04
N LEU A 396 3.64 -14.75 -7.17
CA LEU A 396 4.60 -14.52 -6.09
C LEU A 396 4.55 -13.08 -5.60
N ILE A 397 4.65 -12.10 -6.49
CA ILE A 397 4.62 -10.69 -6.09
C ILE A 397 3.31 -10.29 -5.43
N ILE A 398 2.18 -10.76 -5.94
CA ILE A 398 0.87 -10.42 -5.38
C ILE A 398 0.72 -11.00 -4.00
N SER A 399 1.04 -12.28 -3.87
CA SER A 399 0.98 -12.97 -2.58
C SER A 399 1.88 -12.28 -1.58
N PHE A 400 3.09 -11.89 -1.99
CA PHE A 400 4.04 -11.17 -1.14
C PHE A 400 3.48 -9.82 -0.67
N ILE A 401 2.95 -9.00 -1.58
CA ILE A 401 2.38 -7.69 -1.24
C ILE A 401 1.17 -7.83 -0.33
N ILE A 402 0.21 -8.71 -0.66
CA ILE A 402 -1.00 -8.91 0.14
C ILE A 402 -0.65 -9.41 1.55
N VAL A 403 0.17 -10.46 1.65
CA VAL A 403 0.61 -11.02 2.94
C VAL A 403 1.34 -9.96 3.75
N THR A 404 2.22 -9.18 3.12
CA THR A 404 2.95 -8.12 3.82
C THR A 404 2.00 -7.05 4.34
N ILE A 405 1.09 -6.53 3.52
CA ILE A 405 0.11 -5.52 3.95
C ILE A 405 -0.72 -6.04 5.13
N ILE A 406 -1.16 -7.30 5.06
CA ILE A 406 -1.93 -7.92 6.14
C ILE A 406 -1.10 -8.05 7.41
N VAL A 407 0.13 -8.54 7.33
CA VAL A 407 1.01 -8.67 8.49
C VAL A 407 1.30 -7.30 9.11
N VAL A 408 1.62 -6.29 8.30
CA VAL A 408 1.88 -4.94 8.78
C VAL A 408 0.64 -4.35 9.45
N VAL A 409 -0.51 -4.34 8.78
CA VAL A 409 -1.70 -3.68 9.32
C VAL A 409 -2.34 -4.49 10.45
N ALA A 410 -2.62 -5.77 10.23
CA ALA A 410 -3.35 -6.59 11.20
C ALA A 410 -2.47 -7.04 12.37
N ARG A 411 -1.17 -7.32 12.15
CA ARG A 411 -0.30 -7.82 13.23
C ARG A 411 0.59 -6.75 13.84
N TRP A 412 1.18 -5.84 13.06
CA TRP A 412 2.10 -4.85 13.64
C TRP A 412 1.35 -3.68 14.24
N LEU A 413 0.35 -3.14 13.53
CA LEU A 413 -0.42 -1.99 14.01
C LEU A 413 -1.56 -2.42 14.94
N TRP A 414 -2.45 -3.30 14.45
CA TRP A 414 -3.65 -3.68 15.21
C TRP A 414 -3.37 -4.71 16.31
N GLY A 415 -2.44 -5.65 16.08
CA GLY A 415 -2.15 -6.76 17.00
C GLY A 415 -1.83 -6.32 18.44
N PRO A 416 -0.85 -5.43 18.68
CA PRO A 416 -0.53 -4.94 20.02
C PRO A 416 -1.73 -4.23 20.66
N TYR A 417 -2.44 -3.39 19.91
CA TYR A 417 -3.64 -2.73 20.41
C TYR A 417 -4.71 -3.73 20.86
N ALA A 418 -5.00 -4.73 20.04
CA ALA A 418 -5.97 -5.77 20.34
C ALA A 418 -5.59 -6.55 21.60
N TYR A 419 -4.31 -6.93 21.72
CA TYR A 419 -3.79 -7.63 22.89
C TYR A 419 -3.94 -6.82 24.17
N ILE A 420 -3.56 -5.54 24.16
CA ILE A 420 -3.63 -4.69 25.34
C ILE A 420 -5.07 -4.53 25.82
N ARG A 421 -6.01 -4.29 24.89
CA ARG A 421 -7.43 -4.11 25.21
C ARG A 421 -8.05 -5.41 25.74
N TRP A 422 -7.79 -6.52 25.07
CA TRP A 422 -8.26 -7.83 25.51
C TRP A 422 -7.69 -8.23 26.88
N PHE A 423 -6.39 -8.06 27.10
CA PHE A 423 -5.75 -8.39 28.37
C PHE A 423 -6.32 -7.54 29.51
N SER A 424 -6.56 -6.25 29.25
CA SER A 424 -7.15 -5.33 30.23
C SER A 424 -8.59 -5.71 30.56
N TRP A 425 -9.36 -6.17 29.56
CA TRP A 425 -10.72 -6.64 29.76
C TRP A 425 -10.77 -7.89 30.65
N ILE A 426 -9.89 -8.87 30.43
CA ILE A 426 -9.84 -10.11 31.23
C ILE A 426 -9.33 -9.85 32.65
N ASN A 427 -8.26 -9.06 32.81
CA ASN A 427 -7.57 -8.92 34.09
C ASN A 427 -7.97 -7.67 34.89
N GLY A 428 -8.85 -6.83 34.35
CA GLY A 428 -9.26 -5.54 34.95
C GLY A 428 -8.17 -4.47 34.99
N LYS A 429 -6.96 -4.75 34.48
CA LYS A 429 -5.81 -3.83 34.45
C LYS A 429 -4.90 -4.07 33.24
N PRO A 430 -4.24 -3.03 32.72
CA PRO A 430 -3.30 -3.18 31.61
C PRO A 430 -2.05 -3.97 32.04
N PRO A 431 -1.38 -4.67 31.10
CA PRO A 431 -0.14 -5.37 31.39
C PRO A 431 1.00 -4.39 31.76
N ARG A 432 1.93 -4.83 32.61
CA ARG A 432 3.19 -4.09 32.88
C ARG A 432 4.06 -4.19 31.61
N ASN A 433 4.44 -3.05 31.03
CA ASN A 433 5.08 -2.94 29.70
C ASN A 433 4.24 -3.55 28.56
N PRO A 434 3.04 -3.01 28.33
CA PRO A 434 1.99 -3.66 27.56
C PRO A 434 2.34 -3.84 26.07
N TYR A 435 3.17 -2.94 25.53
CA TYR A 435 3.49 -2.91 24.12
C TYR A 435 4.69 -3.79 23.75
N GLU A 436 5.77 -3.74 24.54
CA GLU A 436 7.02 -4.49 24.27
C GLU A 436 6.79 -6.00 24.30
N LEU A 437 6.08 -6.48 25.32
CA LEU A 437 5.73 -7.90 25.47
C LEU A 437 4.89 -8.41 24.30
N ALA A 438 4.02 -7.56 23.74
CA ALA A 438 3.15 -7.93 22.64
C ALA A 438 3.88 -7.86 21.29
N ILE A 439 4.62 -6.77 21.02
CA ILE A 439 5.10 -6.46 19.68
C ILE A 439 6.40 -7.18 19.32
N ILE A 440 7.34 -7.35 20.25
CA ILE A 440 8.66 -7.94 19.95
C ILE A 440 8.51 -9.35 19.38
N PRO A 441 7.74 -10.26 20.00
CA PRO A 441 7.59 -11.61 19.46
C PRO A 441 6.89 -11.60 18.09
N ILE A 442 5.94 -10.69 17.88
CA ILE A 442 5.22 -10.55 16.60
C ILE A 442 6.20 -10.15 15.48
N LEU A 443 7.08 -9.18 15.74
CA LEU A 443 8.03 -8.69 14.75
C LEU A 443 9.08 -9.74 14.40
N LEU A 444 9.72 -10.34 15.41
CA LEU A 444 10.74 -11.36 15.18
C LEU A 444 10.19 -12.55 14.40
N ARG A 445 8.96 -13.00 14.73
CA ARG A 445 8.29 -14.06 13.97
C ARG A 445 7.90 -13.63 12.56
N SER A 446 7.63 -12.34 12.32
CA SER A 446 7.22 -11.84 11.00
C SER A 446 8.28 -12.03 9.92
N VAL A 447 9.57 -12.06 10.27
CA VAL A 447 10.68 -12.35 9.33
C VAL A 447 10.47 -13.69 8.63
N PHE A 448 10.07 -14.71 9.39
CA PHE A 448 9.86 -16.06 8.87
C PHE A 448 8.43 -16.25 8.36
N ILE A 449 7.45 -15.60 9.00
CA ILE A 449 6.04 -15.77 8.66
C ILE A 449 5.69 -15.15 7.30
N ILE A 450 6.21 -13.97 6.96
CA ILE A 450 5.91 -13.34 5.65
C ILE A 450 6.31 -14.23 4.46
N PRO A 451 7.57 -14.72 4.36
CA PRO A 451 7.94 -15.59 3.24
C PRO A 451 7.19 -16.93 3.28
N PHE A 452 6.99 -17.51 4.46
CA PHE A 452 6.25 -18.76 4.62
C PHE A 452 4.78 -18.63 4.16
N TYR A 453 4.07 -17.58 4.59
CA TYR A 453 2.70 -17.32 4.15
C TYR A 453 2.64 -16.98 2.68
N THR A 454 3.60 -16.21 2.16
CA THR A 454 3.69 -15.93 0.73
C THR A 454 3.76 -17.23 -0.06
N PHE A 455 4.64 -18.15 0.33
CA PHE A 455 4.80 -19.44 -0.33
C PHE A 455 3.48 -20.24 -0.33
N LEU A 456 2.82 -20.34 0.83
CA LEU A 456 1.55 -21.05 0.94
C LEU A 456 0.42 -20.40 0.12
N VAL A 457 0.32 -19.06 0.12
CA VAL A 457 -0.67 -18.36 -0.69
C VAL A 457 -0.40 -18.58 -2.18
N VAL A 458 0.86 -18.53 -2.63
CA VAL A 458 1.21 -18.82 -4.03
C VAL A 458 0.77 -20.23 -4.43
N ALA A 459 1.04 -21.22 -3.57
CA ALA A 459 0.66 -22.61 -3.80
C ALA A 459 -0.87 -22.79 -3.87
N LEU A 460 -1.61 -22.14 -2.98
CA LEU A 460 -3.07 -22.18 -2.94
C LEU A 460 -3.73 -21.41 -4.09
N MET A 461 -3.16 -20.29 -4.53
CA MET A 461 -3.73 -19.50 -5.62
C MET A 461 -3.83 -20.29 -6.93
N ALA A 462 -2.87 -21.18 -7.22
CA ALA A 462 -2.85 -21.95 -8.47
C ALA A 462 -4.14 -22.78 -8.70
N PRO A 463 -4.54 -23.70 -7.80
CA PRO A 463 -5.78 -24.46 -7.96
C PRO A 463 -7.02 -23.56 -7.92
N PHE A 464 -7.05 -22.50 -7.09
CA PHE A 464 -8.21 -21.61 -7.04
C PHE A 464 -8.39 -20.78 -8.31
N PHE A 465 -7.33 -20.41 -9.02
CA PHE A 465 -7.46 -19.78 -10.35
C PHE A 465 -8.15 -20.71 -11.35
N VAL A 466 -7.81 -22.00 -11.33
CA VAL A 466 -8.45 -23.00 -12.21
C VAL A 466 -9.93 -23.14 -11.86
N LEU A 467 -10.25 -23.26 -10.56
CA LEU A 467 -11.61 -23.38 -10.07
C LEU A 467 -12.45 -22.15 -10.47
N LYS A 468 -11.89 -20.96 -10.26
CA LYS A 468 -12.53 -19.68 -10.56
C LYS A 468 -12.84 -19.54 -12.04
N LYS A 469 -11.86 -19.81 -12.91
CA LYS A 469 -12.06 -19.72 -14.35
C LYS A 469 -13.13 -20.70 -14.85
N LYS A 470 -13.16 -21.93 -14.31
CA LYS A 470 -14.12 -22.96 -14.73
C LYS A 470 -15.55 -22.71 -14.25
N TYR A 471 -15.72 -22.23 -13.02
CA TYR A 471 -17.04 -22.25 -12.36
C TYR A 471 -17.56 -20.87 -11.94
N LEU A 472 -16.69 -19.91 -11.62
CA LEU A 472 -17.12 -18.60 -11.13
C LEU A 472 -17.33 -17.60 -12.28
N ASP A 473 -16.40 -17.55 -13.23
CA ASP A 473 -16.47 -16.57 -14.33
C ASP A 473 -17.50 -16.99 -15.40
N ALA A 474 -17.71 -18.30 -15.59
CA ALA A 474 -18.77 -18.83 -16.48
C ALA A 474 -20.17 -18.39 -16.05
N LYS A 475 -20.40 -18.21 -14.74
CA LYS A 475 -21.68 -17.77 -14.19
C LYS A 475 -21.95 -16.28 -14.40
N MET A 476 -20.90 -15.46 -14.44
CA MET A 476 -21.01 -14.02 -14.70
C MET A 476 -21.37 -13.73 -16.16
N HIS A 477 -20.94 -14.56 -17.11
CA HIS A 477 -21.28 -14.42 -18.53
C HIS A 477 -22.74 -14.77 -18.86
N HIS A 478 -23.46 -15.49 -17.99
CA HIS A 478 -24.88 -15.78 -18.17
C HIS A 478 -25.81 -14.72 -17.56
N LEU A 479 -25.27 -13.77 -16.80
CA LEU A 479 -26.04 -12.70 -16.13
C LEU A 479 -25.95 -11.34 -16.85
N TYR A 480 -25.08 -11.23 -17.86
CA TYR A 480 -25.00 -10.13 -18.82
C TYR A 480 -25.53 -10.60 -20.16
#